data_AF-A0A9X7TAV2-F1
#
_entry.id   AF-A0A9X7TAV2-F1
#
_cell.length_a   1.000
_cell.length_b   1.000
_cell.length_c   1.000
_cell.angle_alpha   90.00
_cell.angle_beta   90.00
_cell.angle_gamma   90.00
#
_symmetry.space_group_name_H-M   'P 1'
#
loop_
_entity.id
_entity.type
_entity.pdbx_description
1 polymer ?
#
loop_
_entity_poly.entity_id
_entity_poly.type
_entity_poly.pdbx_seq_one_letter_code
_entity_poly.pdbx_strand_id
1 'polypeptide(L)'
;MPREWRPKKIGKLKYNKKSQKTLDEWFVKYASPTILEKKLKLSRASIYRYKKEIQEKEATLQDLVTVTMYAELIKLETADYEAYLKSMSKLVEEKEEKKRQIAEIDEELKSKGFGNLDLPKTIAATQKKDVKKEKNFAQLLLLEQSGDAKKISNARSEIRKLSREDRKKYYQYKGEHKDE
;
A
#
# COMPACT_ATOMS: atom_id res chain seq x y z
N MET A 1 38.59 -22.43 -28.10
CA MET A 1 37.87 -21.71 -27.03
C MET A 1 36.37 -21.94 -27.18
N PRO A 2 35.63 -22.31 -26.13
CA PRO A 2 34.18 -22.45 -26.22
C PRO A 2 33.56 -21.08 -26.47
N ARG A 3 32.66 -20.96 -27.45
CA ARG A 3 31.97 -19.70 -27.75
C ARG A 3 31.06 -19.33 -26.59
N GLU A 4 31.18 -18.10 -26.08
CA GLU A 4 30.20 -17.50 -25.17
C GLU A 4 28.80 -17.64 -25.75
N TRP A 5 27.89 -18.23 -24.98
CA TRP A 5 26.49 -18.28 -25.34
C TRP A 5 25.95 -16.84 -25.42
N ARG A 6 25.59 -16.40 -26.63
CA ARG A 6 24.91 -15.14 -26.87
C ARG A 6 23.52 -15.46 -27.40
N PRO A 7 22.44 -15.00 -26.73
CA PRO A 7 21.10 -15.21 -27.24
C PRO A 7 20.97 -14.53 -28.60
N LYS A 8 20.52 -15.30 -29.61
CA LYS A 8 20.26 -14.78 -30.96
C LYS A 8 19.18 -13.71 -30.86
N LYS A 9 19.37 -12.56 -31.52
CA LYS A 9 18.36 -11.50 -31.63
C LYS A 9 17.15 -12.06 -32.39
N ILE A 10 16.16 -12.56 -31.65
CA ILE A 10 14.88 -13.00 -32.20
C ILE A 10 14.18 -11.76 -32.77
N GLY A 11 13.65 -11.88 -33.99
CA GLY A 11 12.93 -10.81 -34.70
C GLY A 11 11.97 -10.10 -33.76
N LYS A 12 12.19 -8.79 -33.58
CA LYS A 12 11.58 -8.00 -32.53
C LYS A 12 10.07 -7.87 -32.77
N LEU A 13 9.27 -8.61 -32.02
CA LEU A 13 7.96 -8.14 -31.58
C LEU A 13 8.19 -6.86 -30.76
N LYS A 14 8.36 -5.71 -31.42
CA LYS A 14 8.54 -4.42 -30.74
C LYS A 14 7.19 -4.03 -30.13
N TYR A 15 7.01 -4.34 -28.86
CA TYR A 15 5.89 -3.80 -28.09
C TYR A 15 6.06 -2.28 -27.95
N ASN A 16 4.94 -1.57 -27.74
CA ASN A 16 4.96 -0.12 -27.53
C ASN A 16 5.89 0.23 -26.36
N LYS A 17 6.75 1.25 -26.52
CA LYS A 17 7.68 1.75 -25.48
C LYS A 17 7.01 1.97 -24.13
N LYS A 18 5.74 2.43 -24.13
CA LYS A 18 4.97 2.62 -22.90
C LYS A 18 4.73 1.30 -22.17
N SER A 19 4.25 0.27 -22.89
CA SER A 19 4.00 -1.06 -22.34
C SER A 19 5.27 -1.74 -21.86
N GLN A 20 6.36 -1.61 -22.61
CA GLN A 20 7.68 -2.11 -22.20
C GLN A 20 8.12 -1.50 -20.87
N LYS A 21 8.01 -0.17 -20.73
CA LYS A 21 8.35 0.51 -19.48
C LYS A 21 7.49 0.05 -18.30
N THR A 22 6.19 -0.12 -18.51
CA THR A 22 5.29 -0.64 -17.46
C THR A 22 5.70 -2.04 -17.02
N LEU A 23 5.99 -2.93 -17.98
CA LEU A 23 6.40 -4.29 -17.70
C LEU A 23 7.75 -4.36 -16.98
N ASP A 24 8.73 -3.55 -17.39
CA ASP A 24 10.03 -3.41 -16.73
C ASP A 24 9.85 -2.93 -15.28
N GLU A 25 9.01 -1.90 -15.06
CA GLU A 25 8.70 -1.40 -13.72
C GLU A 25 8.00 -2.43 -12.85
N TRP A 26 7.03 -3.16 -13.40
CA TRP A 26 6.33 -4.24 -12.69
C TRP A 26 7.29 -5.36 -12.30
N PHE A 27 8.12 -5.81 -13.23
CA PHE A 27 9.08 -6.87 -12.99
C PHE A 27 10.09 -6.52 -11.90
N VAL A 28 10.58 -5.28 -11.90
CA VAL A 28 11.50 -4.80 -10.88
C VAL A 28 10.82 -4.67 -9.52
N LYS A 29 9.70 -3.94 -9.45
CA LYS A 29 9.13 -3.45 -8.19
C LYS A 29 8.10 -4.38 -7.55
N TYR A 30 7.30 -5.07 -8.36
CA TYR A 30 6.10 -5.76 -7.88
C TYR A 30 6.17 -7.28 -8.05
N ALA A 31 6.81 -7.76 -9.13
CA ALA A 31 6.83 -9.18 -9.43
C ALA A 31 7.61 -10.01 -8.39
N SER A 32 6.92 -11.02 -7.84
CA SER A 32 7.47 -11.95 -6.85
C SER A 32 8.54 -12.86 -7.47
N PRO A 33 9.79 -12.86 -6.96
CA PRO A 33 10.86 -13.72 -7.47
C PRO A 33 10.49 -15.22 -7.46
N THR A 34 9.74 -15.67 -6.46
CA THR A 34 9.31 -17.07 -6.33
C THR A 34 8.30 -17.47 -7.40
N ILE A 35 7.40 -16.56 -7.78
CA ILE A 35 6.42 -16.82 -8.87
C ILE A 35 7.15 -16.85 -10.20
N LEU A 36 8.04 -15.88 -10.43
CA LEU A 36 8.84 -15.79 -11.65
C LEU A 36 9.72 -17.02 -11.85
N GLU A 37 10.37 -17.52 -10.79
CA GLU A 37 11.19 -18.74 -10.83
C GLU A 37 10.36 -19.94 -11.32
N LYS A 38 9.19 -20.16 -10.72
CA LYS A 38 8.31 -21.28 -11.08
C LYS A 38 7.76 -21.17 -12.50
N LYS A 39 7.34 -19.97 -12.91
CA LYS A 39 6.67 -19.74 -14.20
C LYS A 39 7.65 -19.69 -15.37
N LEU A 40 8.80 -19.04 -15.18
CA LEU A 40 9.78 -18.81 -16.23
C LEU A 40 10.89 -19.87 -16.26
N LYS A 41 10.93 -20.77 -15.27
CA LYS A 41 12.01 -21.77 -15.10
C LYS A 41 13.40 -21.11 -15.06
N LEU A 42 13.47 -19.90 -14.48
CA LEU A 42 14.70 -19.15 -14.26
C LEU A 42 15.15 -19.30 -12.82
N SER A 43 16.46 -19.42 -12.62
CA SER A 43 17.01 -19.37 -11.26
C SER A 43 16.77 -17.98 -10.62
N ARG A 44 16.63 -17.94 -9.30
CA ARG A 44 16.53 -16.66 -8.56
C ARG A 44 17.72 -15.75 -8.83
N ALA A 45 18.92 -16.29 -8.97
CA ALA A 45 20.12 -15.52 -9.29
C ALA A 45 19.99 -14.80 -10.65
N SER A 46 19.49 -15.51 -11.67
CA SER A 46 19.22 -14.90 -12.98
C SER A 46 18.16 -13.81 -12.90
N ILE A 47 17.09 -14.02 -12.12
CA ILE A 47 16.03 -13.03 -11.92
C ILE A 47 16.58 -11.76 -11.25
N TYR A 48 17.39 -11.90 -10.18
CA TYR A 48 18.00 -10.75 -9.50
C TYR A 48 18.96 -9.99 -10.41
N ARG A 49 19.77 -10.70 -11.20
CA ARG A 49 20.64 -10.07 -12.20
C ARG A 49 19.83 -9.24 -13.20
N TYR A 50 18.75 -9.80 -13.76
CA TYR A 50 17.90 -9.07 -14.69
C TYR A 50 17.22 -7.85 -14.05
N LYS A 51 16.73 -7.97 -12.81
CA LYS A 51 16.17 -6.81 -12.09
C LYS A 51 17.20 -5.69 -11.94
N LYS A 52 18.45 -6.04 -11.65
CA LYS A 52 19.56 -5.08 -11.51
C LYS A 52 19.89 -4.39 -12.83
N GLU A 53 20.08 -5.15 -13.91
CA GLU A 53 20.37 -4.63 -15.26
C GLU A 53 19.26 -3.66 -15.76
N ILE A 54 18.00 -3.94 -15.42
CA ILE A 54 16.87 -3.05 -15.74
C ILE A 54 16.87 -1.79 -14.87
N GLN A 55 17.15 -1.92 -13.57
CA GLN A 55 17.25 -0.77 -12.66
C GLN A 55 18.36 0.20 -13.05
N GLU A 56 19.51 -0.34 -13.47
CA GLU A 56 20.68 0.41 -13.95
C GLU A 56 20.48 0.94 -15.38
N LYS A 57 19.35 0.59 -16.03
CA LYS A 57 18.99 0.96 -17.41
C LYS A 57 20.01 0.47 -18.45
N GLU A 58 20.72 -0.61 -18.14
CA GLU A 58 21.67 -1.24 -19.07
C GLU A 58 20.95 -2.10 -20.10
N ALA A 59 19.83 -2.72 -19.72
CA ALA A 59 19.01 -3.56 -20.58
C ALA A 59 17.52 -3.45 -20.22
N THR A 60 16.66 -3.92 -21.14
CA THR A 60 15.23 -4.07 -20.90
C THR A 60 14.85 -5.54 -20.84
N LEU A 61 13.69 -5.90 -20.29
CA LEU A 61 13.24 -7.29 -20.29
C LEU A 61 13.26 -7.91 -21.68
N GLN A 62 12.90 -7.15 -22.70
CA GLN A 62 12.85 -7.62 -24.08
C GLN A 62 14.23 -8.03 -24.61
N ASP A 63 15.30 -7.45 -24.10
CA ASP A 63 16.68 -7.77 -24.49
C ASP A 63 17.22 -8.98 -23.71
N LEU A 64 16.67 -9.25 -22.53
CA LEU A 64 17.20 -10.23 -21.57
C LEU A 64 16.53 -11.60 -21.65
N VAL A 65 15.29 -11.68 -22.15
CA VAL A 65 14.49 -12.91 -22.13
C VAL A 65 14.07 -13.35 -23.53
N THR A 66 13.67 -14.61 -23.64
CA THR A 66 13.11 -15.15 -24.90
C THR A 66 11.70 -14.62 -25.15
N VAL A 67 11.24 -14.63 -26.41
CA VAL A 67 9.89 -14.16 -26.77
C VAL A 67 8.78 -14.90 -26.02
N THR A 68 8.92 -16.21 -25.80
CA THR A 68 7.94 -17.01 -25.06
C THR A 68 7.85 -16.58 -23.60
N MET A 69 9.00 -16.30 -22.97
CA MET A 69 9.05 -15.79 -21.60
C MET A 69 8.49 -14.37 -21.50
N TYR A 70 8.75 -13.54 -22.51
CA TYR A 70 8.21 -12.19 -22.59
C TYR A 70 6.69 -12.19 -22.69
N ALA A 71 6.11 -13.09 -23.50
CA ALA A 71 4.67 -13.26 -23.58
C ALA A 71 4.06 -13.77 -22.26
N GLU A 72 4.74 -14.68 -21.55
CA GLU A 72 4.29 -15.16 -20.24
C GLU A 72 4.36 -14.07 -19.17
N LEU A 73 5.41 -13.24 -19.18
CA LEU A 73 5.55 -12.08 -18.31
C LEU A 73 4.38 -11.09 -18.47
N ILE A 74 3.97 -10.81 -19.72
CA ILE A 74 2.79 -9.97 -20.00
C ILE A 74 1.53 -10.59 -19.39
N LYS A 75 1.31 -11.89 -19.55
CA LYS A 75 0.14 -12.58 -18.96
C LYS A 75 0.12 -12.48 -17.44
N LEU A 76 1.29 -12.63 -16.81
CA LEU A 76 1.43 -12.52 -15.35
C LEU A 76 1.17 -11.09 -14.87
N GLU A 77 1.69 -10.08 -15.57
CA GLU A 77 1.40 -8.67 -15.29
C GLU A 77 -0.12 -8.40 -15.35
N THR A 78 -0.79 -8.87 -16.40
CA THR A 78 -2.23 -8.70 -16.55
C THR A 78 -3.03 -9.46 -15.49
N ALA A 79 -2.60 -10.67 -15.11
CA ALA A 79 -3.27 -11.46 -14.08
C ALA A 79 -3.14 -10.82 -12.68
N ASP A 80 -1.95 -10.29 -12.34
CA ASP A 80 -1.74 -9.53 -11.10
C ASP A 80 -2.56 -8.25 -11.10
N TYR A 81 -2.70 -7.59 -12.25
CA TYR A 81 -3.55 -6.41 -12.40
C TYR A 81 -5.04 -6.74 -12.24
N GLU A 82 -5.52 -7.85 -12.81
CA GLU A 82 -6.89 -8.33 -12.63
C GLU A 82 -7.17 -8.75 -11.18
N ALA A 83 -6.22 -9.39 -10.51
CA ALA A 83 -6.32 -9.73 -9.09
C ALA A 83 -6.39 -8.46 -8.23
N TYR A 84 -5.58 -7.45 -8.56
CA TYR A 84 -5.66 -6.12 -7.95
C TYR A 84 -7.03 -5.47 -8.18
N LEU A 85 -7.54 -5.46 -9.42
CA LEU A 85 -8.87 -4.92 -9.74
C LEU A 85 -9.99 -5.66 -9.01
N LYS A 86 -9.94 -6.99 -8.91
CA LYS A 86 -10.89 -7.79 -8.13
C LYS A 86 -10.84 -7.46 -6.64
N SER A 87 -9.64 -7.27 -6.08
CA SER A 87 -9.49 -6.86 -4.68
C SER A 87 -10.07 -5.45 -4.42
N MET A 88 -9.88 -4.53 -5.38
CA MET A 88 -10.45 -3.20 -5.33
C MET A 88 -11.98 -3.20 -5.51
N SER A 89 -12.52 -4.07 -6.38
CA SER A 89 -13.97 -4.28 -6.52
C SER A 89 -14.60 -4.76 -5.22
N LYS A 90 -13.97 -5.75 -4.56
CA LYS A 90 -14.42 -6.23 -3.23
C LYS A 90 -14.40 -5.13 -2.18
N LEU A 91 -13.38 -4.27 -2.17
CA LEU A 91 -13.31 -3.12 -1.25
C LEU A 91 -14.38 -2.05 -1.55
N VAL A 92 -14.84 -1.95 -2.80
CA VAL A 92 -15.96 -1.07 -3.18
C VAL A 92 -17.28 -1.69 -2.79
N GLU A 93 -17.49 -2.99 -3.03
CA GLU A 93 -18.67 -3.75 -2.60
C GLU A 93 -18.82 -3.71 -1.07
N GLU A 94 -17.75 -3.97 -0.31
CA GLU A 94 -17.77 -3.86 1.17
C GLU A 94 -18.10 -2.44 1.66
N LYS A 95 -17.69 -1.40 0.90
CA LYS A 95 -18.03 0.00 1.22
C LYS A 95 -19.49 0.32 0.90
N GLU A 96 -20.02 -0.20 -0.20
CA GLU A 96 -21.42 -0.05 -0.56
C GLU A 96 -22.33 -0.80 0.41
N GLU A 97 -21.92 -1.98 0.85
CA GLU A 97 -22.64 -2.79 1.83
C GLU A 97 -22.66 -2.11 3.21
N LYS A 98 -21.55 -1.51 3.65
CA LYS A 98 -21.53 -0.66 4.85
C LYS A 98 -22.42 0.58 4.72
N LYS A 99 -22.51 1.20 3.54
CA LYS A 99 -23.44 2.32 3.31
C LYS A 99 -24.90 1.87 3.37
N ARG A 100 -25.22 0.69 2.83
CA ARG A 100 -26.57 0.10 2.94
C ARG A 100 -26.93 -0.19 4.39
N GLN A 101 -26.02 -0.78 5.16
CA GLN A 101 -26.21 -1.01 6.60
C GLN A 101 -26.42 0.30 7.37
N ILE A 102 -25.66 1.36 7.06
CA ILE A 102 -25.87 2.69 7.68
C ILE A 102 -27.23 3.28 7.29
N ALA A 103 -27.65 3.12 6.04
CA ALA A 103 -28.95 3.60 5.58
C ALA A 103 -30.12 2.85 6.23
N GLU A 104 -30.02 1.52 6.41
CA GLU A 104 -30.99 0.72 7.16
C GLU A 104 -31.07 1.15 8.63
N ILE A 105 -29.92 1.37 9.28
CA ILE A 105 -29.87 1.87 10.66
C ILE A 105 -30.50 3.26 10.77
N ASP A 106 -30.23 4.15 9.81
CA ASP A 106 -30.82 5.49 9.75
C ASP A 106 -32.35 5.45 9.55
N GLU A 107 -32.86 4.56 8.72
CA GLU A 107 -34.31 4.32 8.57
C GLU A 107 -34.91 3.74 9.85
N GLU A 108 -34.23 2.80 10.51
CA GLU A 108 -34.68 2.20 11.76
C GLU A 108 -34.74 3.24 12.89
N LEU A 109 -33.74 4.14 12.97
CA LEU A 109 -33.71 5.26 13.92
C LEU A 109 -34.82 6.29 13.65
N LYS A 110 -35.09 6.60 12.37
CA LYS A 110 -36.22 7.45 11.99
C LYS A 110 -37.56 6.81 12.37
N SER A 111 -37.72 5.51 12.14
CA SER A 111 -38.94 4.76 12.50
C SER A 111 -39.20 4.72 14.01
N LYS A 112 -38.13 4.73 14.83
CA LYS A 112 -38.18 4.79 16.30
C LYS A 112 -38.35 6.20 16.87
N GLY A 113 -38.58 7.21 16.03
CA GLY A 113 -38.91 8.56 16.47
C GLY A 113 -37.71 9.51 16.69
N PHE A 114 -36.50 9.12 16.28
CA PHE A 114 -35.30 9.98 16.38
C PHE A 114 -35.16 10.99 15.22
N GLY A 115 -36.21 11.18 14.41
CA GLY A 115 -36.18 11.90 13.12
C GLY A 115 -36.03 13.43 13.14
N ASN A 116 -35.98 14.07 14.31
CA ASN A 116 -35.88 15.54 14.45
C ASN A 116 -34.59 15.99 15.17
N LEU A 117 -33.49 15.27 14.99
CA LEU A 117 -32.16 15.82 15.27
C LEU A 117 -31.60 16.41 13.98
N ASP A 118 -31.59 17.74 13.90
CA ASP A 118 -30.77 18.48 12.94
C ASP A 118 -29.33 18.02 13.10
N LEU A 119 -28.88 17.08 12.26
CA LEU A 119 -27.48 16.70 12.17
C LEU A 119 -26.70 17.95 11.72
N PRO A 120 -25.82 18.52 12.56
CA PRO A 120 -25.20 19.80 12.28
C PRO A 120 -24.35 19.70 11.01
N LYS A 121 -24.74 20.43 9.97
CA LYS A 121 -23.99 20.64 8.72
C LYS A 121 -22.70 21.47 8.92
N THR A 122 -22.02 21.31 10.04
CA THR A 122 -20.79 22.04 10.39
C THR A 122 -19.76 21.14 11.08
N ILE A 123 -19.48 19.95 10.52
CA ILE A 123 -18.35 19.12 11.00
C ILE A 123 -17.54 18.51 9.83
N ALA A 124 -17.33 19.24 8.74
CA ALA A 124 -16.36 18.79 7.70
C ALA A 124 -14.93 19.33 7.94
N ALA A 125 -14.78 20.41 8.71
CA ALA A 125 -13.48 21.04 8.98
C ALA A 125 -12.89 20.67 10.37
N THR A 126 -13.74 20.37 11.35
CA THR A 126 -13.33 20.07 12.74
C THR A 126 -12.89 18.61 12.90
N GLN A 127 -13.63 17.65 12.34
CA GLN A 127 -13.30 16.21 12.44
C GLN A 127 -11.98 15.82 11.76
N LYS A 128 -11.56 16.50 10.68
CA LYS A 128 -10.26 16.22 10.04
C LYS A 128 -9.07 16.58 10.94
N LYS A 129 -9.22 17.56 11.83
CA LYS A 129 -8.17 17.91 12.80
C LYS A 129 -8.11 16.89 13.93
N ASP A 130 -9.26 16.45 14.44
CA ASP A 130 -9.31 15.51 15.57
C ASP A 130 -8.82 14.10 15.19
N VAL A 131 -9.19 13.60 14.00
CA VAL A 131 -8.69 12.30 13.50
C VAL A 131 -7.17 12.32 13.26
N LYS A 132 -6.59 13.47 12.86
CA LYS A 132 -5.14 13.62 12.70
C LYS A 132 -4.43 13.68 14.06
N LYS A 133 -5.06 14.27 15.07
CA LYS A 133 -4.54 14.34 16.44
C LYS A 133 -4.54 12.98 17.12
N GLU A 134 -5.62 12.20 16.98
CA GLU A 134 -5.71 10.84 17.52
C GLU A 134 -4.67 9.89 16.92
N LYS A 135 -4.41 10.01 15.61
CA LYS A 135 -3.32 9.26 14.94
C LYS A 135 -1.94 9.61 15.51
N ASN A 136 -1.69 10.90 15.79
CA ASN A 136 -0.45 11.33 16.41
C ASN A 136 -0.31 10.80 17.85
N PHE A 137 -1.41 10.72 18.61
CA PHE A 137 -1.41 10.16 19.97
C PHE A 137 -1.12 8.66 19.98
N ALA A 138 -1.76 7.89 19.09
CA ALA A 138 -1.48 6.47 18.93
C ALA A 138 0.00 6.22 18.57
N GLN A 139 0.58 7.03 17.68
CA GLN A 139 1.98 6.92 17.29
C GLN A 139 2.95 7.25 18.44
N LEU A 140 2.65 8.27 19.24
CA LEU A 140 3.46 8.63 20.41
C LEU A 140 3.39 7.55 21.51
N LEU A 141 2.21 6.94 21.73
CA LEU A 141 2.05 5.85 22.68
C LEU A 141 2.85 4.61 22.28
N LEU A 142 2.82 4.22 21.00
CA LEU A 142 3.61 3.10 20.48
C LEU A 142 5.12 3.34 20.63
N LEU A 143 5.58 4.57 20.46
CA LEU A 143 7.00 4.93 20.65
C LEU A 143 7.39 4.97 22.14
N GLU A 144 6.49 5.40 23.04
CA GLU A 144 6.71 5.37 24.49
C GLU A 144 6.74 3.93 25.05
N GLN A 145 5.97 3.01 24.48
CA GLN A 145 5.95 1.59 24.85
C GLN A 145 7.00 0.73 24.13
N SER A 146 7.79 1.33 23.24
CA SER A 146 8.86 0.62 22.55
C SER A 146 9.98 0.25 23.52
N GLY A 147 10.71 -0.85 23.27
CA GLY A 147 11.88 -1.25 24.08
C GLY A 147 13.15 -0.42 23.85
N ASP A 148 13.08 0.64 23.04
CA ASP A 148 14.24 1.46 22.64
C ASP A 148 14.27 2.79 23.40
N ALA A 149 15.24 2.94 24.31
CA ALA A 149 15.37 4.10 25.18
C ALA A 149 15.42 5.45 24.43
N LYS A 150 15.98 5.50 23.20
CA LYS A 150 16.02 6.74 22.41
C LYS A 150 14.64 7.11 21.88
N LYS A 151 13.85 6.12 21.45
CA LYS A 151 12.48 6.34 20.95
C LYS A 151 11.53 6.73 22.07
N ILE A 152 11.67 6.11 23.25
CA ILE A 152 10.91 6.48 24.45
C ILE A 152 11.21 7.95 24.84
N SER A 153 12.50 8.33 24.88
CA SER A 153 12.92 9.68 25.24
C SER A 153 12.37 10.73 24.25
N ASN A 154 12.45 10.44 22.95
CA ASN A 154 11.93 11.33 21.90
C ASN A 154 10.40 11.46 21.98
N ALA A 155 9.67 10.36 22.18
CA ALA A 155 8.22 10.39 22.34
C ALA A 155 7.80 11.24 23.55
N ARG A 156 8.47 11.07 24.69
CA ARG A 156 8.23 11.88 25.90
C ARG A 156 8.54 13.36 25.69
N SER A 157 9.58 13.68 24.91
CA SER A 157 9.92 15.06 24.54
C SER A 157 8.83 15.70 23.68
N GLU A 158 8.31 14.98 22.68
CA GLU A 158 7.22 15.46 21.83
C GLU A 158 5.91 15.64 22.62
N ILE A 159 5.59 14.75 23.55
CA ILE A 159 4.43 14.90 24.46
C ILE A 159 4.56 16.17 25.32
N ARG A 160 5.78 16.54 25.75
CA ARG A 160 6.04 17.79 26.48
C ARG A 160 5.98 19.06 25.63
N LYS A 161 5.97 18.95 24.30
CA LYS A 161 5.78 20.08 23.38
C LYS A 161 4.31 20.30 23.03
N LEU A 162 3.44 19.32 23.28
CA LEU A 162 2.00 19.48 23.11
C LEU A 162 1.45 20.57 24.04
N SER A 163 0.40 21.26 23.57
CA SER A 163 -0.40 22.19 24.37
C SER A 163 -0.93 21.52 25.64
N ARG A 164 -1.24 22.30 26.69
CA ARG A 164 -1.76 21.74 27.96
C ARG A 164 -3.03 20.91 27.74
N GLU A 165 -3.92 21.38 26.89
CA GLU A 165 -5.17 20.69 26.53
C GLU A 165 -4.91 19.39 25.76
N ASP A 166 -4.04 19.42 24.75
CA ASP A 166 -3.73 18.22 23.95
C ASP A 166 -2.94 17.19 24.77
N ARG A 167 -2.11 17.63 25.72
CA ARG A 167 -1.43 16.73 26.66
C ARG A 167 -2.41 16.05 27.61
N LYS A 168 -3.40 16.78 28.13
CA LYS A 168 -4.47 16.21 28.96
C LYS A 168 -5.26 15.16 28.17
N LYS A 169 -5.61 15.47 26.91
CA LYS A 169 -6.27 14.51 26.00
C LYS A 169 -5.42 13.28 25.70
N TYR A 170 -4.10 13.43 25.54
CA TYR A 170 -3.18 12.31 25.34
C TYR A 170 -3.15 11.36 26.55
N TYR A 171 -3.07 11.89 27.78
CA TYR A 171 -3.09 11.04 28.98
C TYR A 171 -4.45 10.36 29.19
N GLN A 172 -5.55 11.05 28.92
CA GLN A 172 -6.89 10.45 28.88
C GLN A 172 -6.95 9.31 27.85
N TYR A 173 -6.40 9.51 26.65
CA TYR A 173 -6.32 8.49 25.60
C TYR A 173 -5.46 7.28 26.02
N LYS A 174 -4.40 7.50 26.79
CA LYS A 174 -3.55 6.44 27.38
C LYS A 174 -4.23 5.69 28.54
N GLY A 175 -5.37 6.19 29.04
CA GLY A 175 -6.03 5.64 30.23
C GLY A 175 -5.35 6.02 31.56
N GLU A 176 -4.39 6.93 31.51
CA GLU A 176 -3.77 7.49 32.72
C GLU A 176 -4.55 8.74 33.13
N HIS A 177 -5.36 8.64 34.19
CA HIS A 177 -5.94 9.81 34.83
C HIS A 177 -4.83 10.56 35.57
N LYS A 178 -4.18 11.50 34.89
CA LYS A 178 -3.43 12.55 35.55
C LYS A 178 -4.39 13.71 35.78
N ASP A 179 -4.94 13.76 36.98
CA ASP A 179 -5.64 14.93 37.44
C ASP A 179 -4.60 16.06 37.66
N GLU A 180 -4.83 17.15 36.92
CA GLU A 180 -4.20 18.50 36.97
C GLU A 180 -2.94 18.83 36.13
#